data_AF-A0A9X8NUZ0-F1
#
_entry.id   AF-A0A9X8NUZ0-F1
#
_cell.length_a   1.000
_cell.length_b   1.000
_cell.length_c   1.000
_cell.angle_alpha   90.00
_cell.angle_beta   90.00
_cell.angle_gamma   90.00
#
_symmetry.space_group_name_H-M   'P 1'
#
loop_
_entity.id
_entity.type
_entity.pdbx_description
1 polymer ?
#
loop_
_entity_poly.entity_id
_entity_poly.type
_entity_poly.pdbx_seq_one_letter_code
_entity_poly.pdbx_strand_id
1 'polypeptide(L)'
;MWRLSISVVYTRVRQNLREEFLMNKFYVGQKVVITDNTCSHMLTIGDVVELEIADELGENEWDLWSDGWVFGQDDCRPYEEETE
;
A
#
# COMPACT_ATOMS: atom_id res chain seq x y z
N MET A 1 27.71 2.69 48.60
CA MET A 1 26.78 3.49 47.76
C MET A 1 26.84 2.93 46.34
N TRP A 2 25.79 2.26 45.87
CA TRP A 2 25.67 1.82 44.48
C TRP A 2 24.31 2.28 43.96
N ARG A 3 24.30 3.19 42.98
CA ARG A 3 23.12 3.56 42.19
C ARG A 3 23.21 2.78 40.88
N LEU A 4 22.28 1.86 40.65
CA LEU A 4 22.07 1.25 39.34
C LEU A 4 20.77 1.80 38.77
N SER A 5 20.91 2.45 37.62
CA SER A 5 19.85 2.98 36.77
C SER A 5 19.01 1.83 36.22
N ILE A 6 17.69 1.86 36.42
CA ILE A 6 16.76 1.02 35.69
C ILE A 6 16.13 1.91 34.62
N SER A 7 16.71 1.87 33.43
CA SER A 7 16.14 2.47 32.23
C SER A 7 15.66 1.35 31.31
N VAL A 8 14.47 1.55 30.75
CA VAL A 8 13.98 0.95 29.51
C VAL A 8 13.56 -0.53 29.59
N VAL A 9 12.34 -0.79 30.07
CA VAL A 9 11.58 -1.98 29.68
C VAL A 9 10.20 -1.52 29.18
N TYR A 10 10.17 -0.77 28.08
CA TYR A 10 8.90 -0.33 27.48
C TYR A 10 8.99 -0.14 25.97
N THR A 11 9.65 -1.03 25.23
CA THR A 11 9.74 -0.87 23.77
C THR A 11 9.98 -2.18 23.02
N ARG A 12 9.10 -3.17 23.16
CA ARG A 12 9.20 -4.36 22.28
C ARG A 12 7.90 -5.11 21.99
N VAL A 13 6.77 -4.40 21.97
CA VAL A 13 5.46 -4.98 21.54
C VAL A 13 4.77 -4.10 20.49
N ARG A 14 5.39 -3.00 20.03
CA ARG A 14 4.78 -2.02 19.12
C ARG A 14 5.20 -2.13 17.66
N GLN A 15 6.05 -3.10 17.30
CA GLN A 15 6.54 -3.24 15.92
C GLN A 15 5.86 -4.35 15.11
N ASN A 16 5.19 -5.32 15.75
CA ASN A 16 4.48 -6.39 15.02
C ASN A 16 3.04 -6.03 14.61
N LEU A 17 2.50 -4.88 15.04
CA LEU A 17 1.12 -4.48 14.76
C LEU A 17 0.97 -3.52 13.56
N ARG A 18 2.07 -3.17 12.88
CA ARG A 18 2.03 -2.33 11.66
C ARG A 18 2.13 -3.14 10.36
N GLU A 19 2.49 -4.42 10.41
CA GLU A 19 2.58 -5.26 9.22
C GLU A 19 1.28 -6.03 8.93
N GLU A 20 0.41 -6.24 9.93
CA GLU A 20 -0.89 -6.93 9.72
C GLU A 20 -2.05 -5.99 9.35
N PHE A 21 -1.86 -4.66 9.44
CA PHE A 21 -2.93 -3.68 9.14
C PHE A 21 -3.00 -3.26 7.67
N LEU A 22 -2.18 -3.86 6.80
CA LEU A 22 -2.05 -3.54 5.37
C LEU A 22 -2.47 -4.72 4.46
N MET A 23 -3.33 -5.63 4.93
CA MET A 23 -3.88 -6.72 4.10
C MET A 23 -5.34 -6.44 3.68
N ASN A 24 -5.60 -5.20 3.29
CA ASN A 24 -6.78 -4.75 2.53
C ASN A 24 -6.32 -3.57 1.64
N LYS A 25 -5.34 -3.79 0.75
CA LYS A 25 -4.68 -2.68 0.03
C LYS A 25 -5.52 -2.07 -1.09
N PHE A 26 -6.35 -2.87 -1.75
CA PHE A 26 -7.05 -2.46 -2.96
C PHE A 26 -8.49 -2.98 -3.00
N TYR A 27 -9.43 -2.15 -3.45
CA TYR A 27 -10.82 -2.52 -3.72
C TYR A 27 -11.34 -1.84 -4.98
N VAL A 28 -12.35 -2.42 -5.62
CA VAL A 28 -13.01 -1.83 -6.80
C VAL A 28 -13.68 -0.49 -6.44
N GLY A 29 -13.43 0.55 -7.23
CA GLY A 29 -13.83 1.93 -6.98
C GLY A 29 -12.82 2.73 -6.13
N GLN A 30 -11.71 2.13 -5.71
CA GLN A 30 -10.64 2.85 -5.03
C GLN A 30 -9.84 3.68 -6.02
N LYS A 31 -9.52 4.92 -5.64
CA LYS A 31 -8.57 5.75 -6.38
C LYS A 31 -7.14 5.41 -5.97
N VAL A 32 -6.29 5.19 -6.96
CA VAL A 32 -4.87 4.93 -6.80
C VAL A 32 -4.08 5.87 -7.69
N VAL A 33 -2.92 6.32 -7.22
CA VAL A 33 -1.97 7.07 -8.03
C VAL A 33 -0.94 6.12 -8.62
N ILE A 34 -0.70 6.24 -9.92
CA ILE A 34 0.34 5.47 -10.61
C ILE A 34 1.70 6.05 -10.24
N THR A 35 2.56 5.22 -9.67
CA THR A 35 3.90 5.62 -9.21
C THR A 35 5.02 5.00 -10.03
N ASP A 36 4.75 3.92 -10.75
CA ASP A 36 5.73 3.23 -11.59
C ASP A 36 5.04 2.68 -12.86
N ASN A 37 5.83 2.11 -13.77
CA ASN A 37 5.34 1.44 -14.97
C ASN A 37 6.17 0.19 -15.28
N THR A 38 6.22 -0.73 -14.33
CA THR A 38 6.95 -2.00 -14.46
C THR A 38 6.27 -2.94 -15.45
N CYS A 39 4.94 -2.87 -15.55
CA CYS A 39 4.13 -3.70 -16.45
C CYS A 39 3.94 -3.13 -17.87
N SER A 40 4.59 -2.00 -18.24
CA SER A 40 4.45 -1.34 -19.55
C SER A 40 2.99 -1.00 -19.95
N HIS A 41 2.18 -0.58 -18.98
CA HIS A 41 0.84 -0.03 -19.23
C HIS A 41 0.92 1.39 -19.82
N MET A 42 -0.18 1.87 -20.42
CA MET A 42 -0.22 3.24 -20.99
C MET A 42 -0.55 4.35 -19.99
N LEU A 43 -0.79 4.01 -18.72
CA LEU A 43 -1.05 4.99 -17.67
C LEU A 43 0.22 5.82 -17.37
N THR A 44 0.05 7.13 -17.13
CA THR A 44 1.17 8.03 -16.85
C THR A 44 1.49 7.99 -15.35
N ILE A 45 2.78 8.00 -15.00
CA ILE A 45 3.22 8.16 -13.61
C ILE A 45 2.75 9.52 -13.09
N GLY A 46 2.03 9.52 -11.98
CA GLY A 46 1.36 10.67 -11.37
C GLY A 46 -0.14 10.74 -11.65
N ASP A 47 -0.66 9.94 -12.58
CA ASP A 47 -2.10 9.88 -12.84
C ASP A 47 -2.83 9.20 -11.68
N VAL A 48 -3.99 9.74 -11.31
CA VAL A 48 -4.90 9.14 -10.36
C VAL A 48 -6.00 8.42 -11.13
N VAL A 49 -6.05 7.11 -10.98
CA VAL A 49 -6.99 6.22 -11.68
C VAL A 49 -7.89 5.52 -10.67
N GLU A 50 -9.09 5.15 -11.09
CA GLU A 50 -10.04 4.40 -10.27
C GLU A 50 -9.99 2.91 -10.65
N LEU A 51 -9.86 2.03 -9.66
CA LEU A 51 -9.78 0.59 -9.89
C LEU A 51 -11.13 0.03 -10.34
N GLU A 52 -11.18 -0.56 -11.52
CA GLU A 52 -12.35 -1.29 -12.04
C GLU A 52 -12.36 -2.75 -11.59
N ILE A 53 -11.16 -3.35 -11.45
CA ILE A 53 -10.95 -4.71 -10.95
C ILE A 53 -9.79 -4.68 -9.97
N ALA A 54 -9.93 -5.43 -8.88
CA ALA A 54 -8.89 -5.63 -7.88
C ALA A 54 -8.95 -7.09 -7.42
N ASP A 55 -8.16 -7.94 -8.05
CA ASP A 55 -8.12 -9.38 -7.77
C ASP A 55 -6.81 -9.76 -7.05
N GLU A 56 -6.93 -10.41 -5.90
CA GLU A 56 -5.78 -10.97 -5.19
C GLU A 56 -5.42 -12.33 -5.80
N LEU A 57 -4.23 -12.43 -6.40
CA LEU A 57 -3.76 -13.65 -7.08
C LEU A 57 -3.12 -14.67 -6.11
N GLY A 58 -2.89 -14.28 -4.87
CA GLY A 58 -2.18 -15.06 -3.85
C GLY A 58 -0.74 -14.56 -3.66
N GLU A 59 -0.07 -15.03 -2.60
CA GLU A 59 1.31 -14.63 -2.26
C GLU A 59 1.56 -13.10 -2.10
N ASN A 60 0.50 -12.34 -1.78
CA ASN A 60 0.49 -10.87 -1.77
C ASN A 60 0.68 -10.21 -3.15
N GLU A 61 0.36 -10.91 -4.24
CA GLU A 61 0.27 -10.33 -5.57
C GLU A 61 -1.17 -9.90 -5.87
N TRP A 62 -1.29 -8.77 -6.56
CA TRP A 62 -2.57 -8.15 -6.93
C TRP A 62 -2.58 -7.83 -8.41
N ASP A 63 -3.70 -8.16 -9.05
CA ASP A 63 -4.01 -7.80 -10.43
C ASP A 63 -5.02 -6.65 -10.40
N LEU A 64 -4.55 -5.45 -10.75
CA LEU A 64 -5.32 -4.22 -10.67
C LEU A 64 -5.61 -3.71 -12.08
N TRP A 65 -6.86 -3.33 -12.31
CA TRP A 65 -7.32 -2.93 -13.64
C TRP A 65 -7.94 -1.55 -13.59
N SER A 66 -7.59 -0.69 -14.54
CA SER A 66 -8.23 0.61 -14.74
C SER A 66 -8.11 1.03 -16.20
N ASP A 67 -9.18 1.60 -16.76
CA ASP A 67 -9.23 2.11 -18.15
C ASP A 67 -8.77 1.06 -19.18
N GLY A 68 -9.11 -0.21 -18.95
CA GLY A 68 -8.72 -1.34 -19.80
C GLY A 68 -7.25 -1.76 -19.72
N TRP A 69 -6.47 -1.20 -18.80
CA TRP A 69 -5.08 -1.57 -18.55
C TRP A 69 -4.90 -2.31 -17.24
N VAL A 70 -4.00 -3.29 -17.25
CA VAL A 70 -3.62 -4.11 -16.10
C VAL A 70 -2.29 -3.61 -15.54
N PHE A 71 -2.20 -3.48 -14.22
CA PHE A 71 -1.00 -3.08 -13.51
C PHE A 71 -0.92 -3.73 -12.13
N GLY A 72 0.30 -3.78 -11.58
CA GLY A 72 0.55 -4.41 -10.29
C GLY A 72 0.38 -3.45 -9.12
N GLN A 73 0.33 -4.01 -7.91
CA GLN A 73 0.42 -3.23 -6.67
C GLN A 73 1.71 -2.40 -6.53
N ASP A 74 2.78 -2.78 -7.23
CA ASP A 74 4.06 -2.06 -7.20
C ASP A 74 4.03 -0.80 -8.09
N ASP A 75 3.14 -0.79 -9.09
CA ASP A 75 2.97 0.32 -10.03
C ASP A 75 2.09 1.44 -9.48
N CYS A 76 1.43 1.24 -8.34
CA CYS A 76 0.47 2.21 -7.80
C CYS A 76 0.47 2.30 -6.27
N ARG A 77 -0.16 3.36 -5.74
CA ARG A 77 -0.41 3.53 -4.31
C ARG A 77 -1.82 4.08 -4.08
N PRO A 78 -2.47 3.76 -2.94
CA PRO A 78 -3.73 4.39 -2.56
C PRO A 78 -3.61 5.91 -2.60
N TYR A 79 -4.55 6.58 -3.26
CA TYR A 79 -4.62 8.03 -3.29
C TYR A 79 -5.44 8.51 -2.09
N GLU A 80 -4.77 9.08 -1.09
CA GLU A 80 -5.43 9.79 0.01
C GLU A 80 -5.62 11.25 -0.41
N GLU A 81 -6.87 11.64 -0.65
CA GLU A 81 -7.22 13.04 -0.84
C GLU A 81 -6.98 13.75 0.51
N GLU A 82 -5.96 14.60 0.61
CA GLU A 82 -5.73 15.42 1.79
C GLU A 82 -6.98 16.30 1.97
N THR A 83 -7.84 15.92 2.92
CA THR A 83 -8.99 16.73 3.30
C THR A 83 -8.48 18.00 3.95
N GLU A 84 -8.62 19.12 3.24
CA GLU A 84 -8.42 20.49 3.75
C GLU A 84 -9.29 20.82 4.98
#